data_AF-Q4DX82-F1
#
_entry.id   AF-Q4DX82-F1
#
_cell.length_a   1.000
_cell.length_b   1.000
_cell.length_c   1.000
_cell.angle_alpha   90.00
_cell.angle_beta   90.00
_cell.angle_gamma   90.00
#
_symmetry.space_group_name_H-M   'P 1'
#
loop_
_entity.id
_entity.type
_entity.pdbx_description
1 polymer ?
#
loop_
_entity_poly.entity_id
_entity_poly.type
_entity_poly.pdbx_seq_one_letter_code
_entity_poly.pdbx_strand_id
1 'polypeptide(L)'
;MLTRFSMAGGNGGNRLLSGPHLRMCSATKFGDSLKESLRRSANDDQQTFEKRPSRRRYSAANTTGRSKNIRGIISLLKSLPKTEKAAIFDGLHPRDKLDVLRVLGRRSARRAAGLPTYRSRIFERSYLFREEDLCEQSTLGRGPGGQATNRRMQTAIVKHEPSGIVVKFSKFPSYWLNRKAAREILNLRLEEHLLGPGSRIARIRRREVRRRLQQIQTREKMVEKGNIRAAKMSQQREFHKVLTNVLPFPPTVLLQFGHGYVDSTLFMSNLFEGECNRWWPLLVVAFKHLNGDVSQEEGCNREDTSEDGKFKVPELFLYVFPAVLFSSRPPTSVEKYEWSEVQKCANDEAALQNVIRGLRCFVELFGLHLQDRLSPSGDGQSAFVLVRDGTNWLEFRGRMVASDERMTPLALTCFSHLVLSLTQLRCKRETNAVLAFFRHEAKTGLRGQWAAHGWRRMRHVIKRYESLQQQQQSDQKCKVEKRFLV
;
A
#
# COMPACT_ATOMS: atom_id res chain seq x y z
N MET A 1 -40.48 -27.22 12.26
CA MET A 1 -39.80 -28.42 11.73
C MET A 1 -38.40 -28.01 11.32
N LEU A 2 -37.42 -28.21 12.21
CA LEU A 2 -36.50 -29.36 12.20
C LEU A 2 -35.42 -29.18 11.10
N THR A 3 -34.29 -28.58 11.45
CA THR A 3 -32.99 -29.27 11.74
C THR A 3 -32.16 -29.48 10.47
N ARG A 4 -30.83 -29.39 10.41
CA ARG A 4 -29.74 -29.43 11.38
C ARG A 4 -28.49 -29.03 10.59
N PHE A 5 -27.64 -28.15 11.12
CA PHE A 5 -26.21 -28.20 10.84
C PHE A 5 -25.48 -27.98 12.16
N SER A 6 -24.70 -28.99 12.54
CA SER A 6 -24.06 -29.18 13.84
C SER A 6 -22.56 -29.36 13.62
N MET A 7 -21.79 -28.59 14.38
CA MET A 7 -20.44 -28.87 14.91
C MET A 7 -19.23 -28.98 13.97
N ALA A 8 -18.30 -28.05 14.12
CA ALA A 8 -16.99 -28.23 14.80
C ALA A 8 -16.06 -27.06 14.39
N GLY A 9 -15.67 -26.14 15.27
CA GLY A 9 -14.46 -26.25 16.10
C GLY A 9 -13.62 -24.98 15.89
N GLY A 10 -13.46 -24.11 16.89
CA GLY A 10 -12.16 -23.98 17.55
C GLY A 10 -11.78 -22.52 17.85
N ASN A 11 -11.83 -22.16 19.13
CA ASN A 11 -11.05 -21.10 19.81
C ASN A 11 -11.04 -19.66 19.27
N GLY A 12 -12.11 -18.91 19.55
CA GLY A 12 -12.10 -17.44 19.64
C GLY A 12 -11.83 -16.97 21.08
N GLY A 13 -10.65 -16.38 21.32
CA GLY A 13 -10.19 -15.97 22.64
C GLY A 13 -11.05 -14.91 23.34
N ASN A 14 -11.66 -15.30 24.46
CA ASN A 14 -12.27 -14.38 25.44
C ASN A 14 -11.18 -13.63 26.24
N ARG A 15 -10.78 -12.44 25.77
CA ARG A 15 -10.08 -11.45 26.62
C ARG A 15 -11.12 -10.62 27.40
N LEU A 16 -11.64 -11.20 28.48
CA LEU A 16 -12.41 -10.47 29.49
C LEU A 16 -11.51 -10.13 30.68
N LEU A 17 -11.25 -8.82 30.82
CA LEU A 17 -11.02 -8.08 32.07
C LEU A 17 -10.01 -8.67 33.08
N SER A 18 -8.74 -8.23 32.95
CA SER A 18 -7.72 -8.36 33.98
C SER A 18 -8.05 -7.42 35.17
N GLY A 19 -8.53 -7.99 36.28
CA GLY A 19 -8.68 -7.27 37.55
C GLY A 19 -7.32 -6.89 38.16
N PRO A 20 -7.23 -5.82 38.99
CA PRO A 20 -5.98 -5.47 39.63
C PRO A 20 -5.75 -6.37 40.86
N HIS A 21 -4.69 -7.17 40.84
CA HIS A 21 -4.12 -7.80 42.03
C HIS A 21 -3.67 -6.69 43.02
N LEU A 22 -4.33 -6.62 44.17
CA LEU A 22 -3.86 -5.91 45.36
C LEU A 22 -3.15 -6.94 46.25
N ARG A 23 -1.83 -6.81 46.40
CA ARG A 23 -1.04 -7.61 47.35
C ARG A 23 -0.62 -6.70 48.51
N MET A 24 -1.06 -7.07 49.71
CA MET A 24 -0.65 -6.51 51.00
C MET A 24 0.73 -7.07 51.35
N CYS A 25 1.70 -6.21 51.69
CA CYS A 25 2.88 -6.61 52.47
C CYS A 25 3.16 -5.48 53.49
N SER A 26 3.08 -5.92 54.75
CA SER A 26 3.59 -5.40 56.03
C SER A 26 4.26 -4.03 56.13
N ALA A 27 3.86 -3.33 57.19
CA ALA A 27 4.46 -2.12 57.72
C ALA A 27 5.70 -2.44 58.55
N THR A 28 6.80 -1.73 58.30
CA THR A 28 7.84 -1.44 59.28
C THR A 28 8.15 0.05 59.19
N LYS A 29 8.26 0.67 60.37
CA LYS A 29 8.42 2.10 60.61
C LYS A 29 9.77 2.59 60.05
N PHE A 30 9.78 3.71 59.37
CA PHE A 30 10.99 4.51 59.18
C PHE A 30 10.59 5.99 59.09
N GLY A 31 10.67 6.66 60.23
CA GLY A 31 10.91 8.09 60.31
C GLY A 31 12.40 8.35 60.08
N ASP A 32 12.72 9.56 59.62
CA ASP A 32 14.05 10.16 59.61
C ASP A 32 15.13 9.49 58.75
N SER A 33 15.01 9.61 57.43
CA SER A 33 16.18 9.63 56.53
C SER A 33 15.79 10.22 55.16
N LEU A 34 15.52 11.52 55.11
CA LEU A 34 15.26 12.26 53.86
C LEU A 34 16.13 13.52 53.71
N LYS A 35 17.18 13.67 54.52
CA LYS A 35 18.15 14.77 54.43
C LYS A 35 19.59 14.34 54.05
N GLU A 36 19.90 13.04 54.02
CA GLU A 36 21.30 12.59 53.85
C GLU A 36 21.69 12.21 52.40
N SER A 37 20.75 12.08 51.46
CA SER A 37 21.05 11.59 50.09
C SER A 37 21.38 12.68 49.07
N LEU A 38 21.51 13.95 49.47
CA LEU A 38 21.71 15.10 48.57
C LEU A 38 23.17 15.60 48.47
N ARG A 39 24.17 14.87 49.02
CA ARG A 39 25.57 15.35 49.10
C ARG A 39 26.65 14.50 48.42
N ARG A 40 26.31 13.50 47.62
CA ARG A 40 27.32 12.77 46.82
C ARG A 40 27.25 13.20 45.36
N SER A 41 27.84 14.35 45.13
CA SER A 41 28.31 14.86 43.86
C SER A 41 29.53 14.07 43.36
N ALA A 42 29.59 13.97 42.03
CA ALA A 42 30.78 14.09 41.22
C ALA A 42 31.78 12.93 41.17
N ASN A 43 32.24 12.69 39.93
CA ASN A 43 33.37 11.89 39.47
C ASN A 43 33.06 10.41 39.19
N ASP A 44 32.68 10.09 37.95
CA ASP A 44 33.48 9.20 37.10
C ASP A 44 32.99 9.26 35.65
N ASP A 45 33.84 9.77 34.75
CA ASP A 45 33.65 9.77 33.30
C ASP A 45 34.22 8.46 32.73
N GLN A 46 33.34 7.50 32.45
CA GLN A 46 33.65 6.39 31.54
C GLN A 46 32.50 6.22 30.56
N GLN A 47 32.78 6.52 29.28
CA GLN A 47 31.91 6.21 28.14
C GLN A 47 31.67 4.70 28.09
N THR A 48 30.59 4.26 28.73
CA THR A 48 30.07 2.91 28.63
C THR A 48 28.92 2.93 27.62
N PHE A 49 28.98 2.05 26.61
CA PHE A 49 27.90 1.84 25.65
C PHE A 49 26.58 1.62 26.41
N GLU A 50 25.69 2.62 26.41
CA GLU A 50 24.43 2.54 27.13
C GLU A 50 23.54 1.43 26.53
N LYS A 51 23.49 0.27 27.21
CA LYS A 51 22.50 -0.76 26.92
C LYS A 51 21.11 -0.16 27.07
N ARG A 52 20.36 -0.10 25.96
CA ARG A 52 18.98 0.40 25.92
C ARG A 52 18.14 -0.21 27.07
N PRO A 53 17.51 0.60 27.93
CA PRO A 53 16.81 0.09 29.10
C PRO A 53 15.65 -0.83 28.70
N SER A 54 15.44 -1.88 29.50
CA SER A 54 14.43 -2.91 29.22
C SER A 54 13.02 -2.32 29.10
N ARG A 55 12.34 -2.58 27.97
CA ARG A 55 10.94 -2.21 27.69
C ARG A 55 9.92 -3.04 28.47
N ARG A 56 10.34 -4.05 29.25
CA ARG A 56 9.42 -4.88 30.05
C ARG A 56 8.73 -4.00 31.09
N ARG A 57 7.41 -4.12 31.21
CA ARG A 57 6.56 -3.34 32.13
C ARG A 57 7.03 -3.35 33.59
N TYR A 58 7.78 -4.37 33.99
CA TYR A 58 8.29 -4.61 35.35
C TYR A 58 9.82 -4.58 35.46
N SER A 59 10.55 -4.08 34.45
CA SER A 59 12.00 -3.89 34.59
C SER A 59 12.31 -2.89 35.71
N ALA A 60 13.47 -3.03 36.36
CA ALA A 60 13.91 -2.10 37.40
C ALA A 60 13.78 -0.65 36.92
N ALA A 61 14.33 -0.32 35.74
CA ALA A 61 14.18 1.00 35.12
C ALA A 61 12.72 1.50 34.96
N ASN A 62 11.74 0.60 34.84
CA ASN A 62 10.31 0.93 34.73
C ASN A 62 9.54 0.92 36.07
N THR A 63 10.10 0.32 37.12
CA THR A 63 9.50 0.20 38.46
C THR A 63 10.17 1.11 39.49
N THR A 64 11.44 1.47 39.29
CA THR A 64 12.17 2.45 40.08
C THR A 64 11.49 3.81 39.97
N GLY A 65 11.30 4.48 41.10
CA GLY A 65 10.57 5.76 41.18
C GLY A 65 9.04 5.66 41.24
N ARG A 66 8.45 4.47 41.44
CA ARG A 66 7.05 4.41 41.90
C ARG A 66 7.00 4.82 43.37
N SER A 67 6.56 6.04 43.66
CA SER A 67 6.29 6.43 45.03
C SER A 67 5.17 5.53 45.61
N LYS A 68 5.49 4.78 46.67
CA LYS A 68 4.45 4.13 47.52
C LYS A 68 3.53 5.20 48.15
N ASN A 69 3.99 6.44 48.19
CA ASN A 69 3.39 7.57 48.91
C ASN A 69 2.65 8.59 48.01
N ILE A 70 2.08 8.21 46.86
CA ILE A 70 1.27 9.13 46.03
C ILE A 70 0.18 9.83 46.86
N ARG A 71 -0.42 9.13 47.83
CA ARG A 71 -1.41 9.74 48.74
C ARG A 71 -0.80 10.85 49.62
N GLY A 72 0.42 10.64 50.10
CA GLY A 72 1.19 11.63 50.85
C GLY A 72 1.54 12.84 49.99
N ILE A 73 2.02 12.62 48.77
CA ILE A 73 2.30 13.70 47.80
C ILE A 73 1.04 14.53 47.53
N ILE A 74 -0.10 13.89 47.28
CA ILE A 74 -1.37 14.60 47.07
C ILE A 74 -1.79 15.38 48.32
N SER A 75 -1.55 14.84 49.51
CA SER A 75 -1.87 15.53 50.77
C SER A 75 -1.01 16.78 50.94
N LEU A 76 0.31 16.66 50.72
CA LEU A 76 1.27 17.76 50.76
C LEU A 76 0.94 18.83 49.72
N LEU A 77 0.69 18.44 48.47
CA LEU A 77 0.26 19.39 47.44
C LEU A 77 -1.03 20.11 47.86
N LYS A 78 -1.97 19.45 48.51
CA LYS A 78 -3.23 20.08 48.92
C LYS A 78 -3.09 21.12 50.04
N SER A 79 -2.12 20.97 50.94
CA SER A 79 -1.90 21.91 52.04
C SER A 79 -1.17 23.19 51.61
N LEU A 80 -0.51 23.19 50.45
CA LEU A 80 0.30 24.30 49.98
C LEU A 80 -0.52 25.39 49.25
N PRO A 81 -0.11 26.66 49.32
CA PRO A 81 -0.70 27.74 48.53
C PRO A 81 -0.51 27.49 47.02
N LYS A 82 -1.35 28.13 46.19
CA LYS A 82 -1.43 27.84 44.74
C LYS A 82 -0.10 28.06 44.00
N THR A 83 0.68 29.06 44.40
CA THR A 83 1.99 29.39 43.85
C THR A 83 3.02 28.29 44.10
N GLU A 84 3.16 27.85 45.36
CA GLU A 84 4.10 26.79 45.75
C GLU A 84 3.71 25.41 45.23
N LYS A 85 2.40 25.13 45.16
CA LYS A 85 1.89 23.86 44.61
C LYS A 85 2.39 23.62 43.19
N ALA A 86 2.43 24.64 42.33
CA ALA A 86 2.89 24.51 40.97
C ALA A 86 4.39 24.20 40.93
N ALA A 87 5.20 24.98 41.66
CA ALA A 87 6.65 24.78 41.74
C ALA A 87 7.01 23.37 42.25
N ILE A 88 6.37 22.91 43.33
CA ILE A 88 6.63 21.58 43.89
C ILE A 88 6.15 20.49 42.94
N PHE A 89 4.99 20.65 42.30
CA PHE A 89 4.49 19.67 41.34
C PHE A 89 5.36 19.56 40.09
N ASP A 90 5.96 20.66 39.63
CA ASP A 90 6.90 20.66 38.50
C ASP A 90 8.28 20.11 38.89
N GLY A 91 8.68 20.23 40.15
CA GLY A 91 9.86 19.56 40.71
C GLY A 91 9.68 18.07 40.98
N LEU A 92 8.45 17.53 40.92
CA LEU A 92 8.23 16.08 41.06
C LEU A 92 8.80 15.32 39.86
N HIS A 93 9.34 14.13 40.13
CA HIS A 93 9.76 13.22 39.08
C HIS A 93 8.61 12.97 38.08
N PRO A 94 8.84 12.93 36.75
CA PRO A 94 7.78 12.83 35.74
C PRO A 94 6.78 11.69 35.97
N ARG A 95 7.22 10.57 36.57
CA ARG A 95 6.33 9.45 36.95
C ARG A 95 5.40 9.80 38.12
N ASP A 96 5.89 10.50 39.15
CA ASP A 96 5.06 10.92 40.28
C ASP A 96 4.06 11.98 39.84
N LYS A 97 4.49 12.92 38.97
CA LYS A 97 3.61 13.88 38.30
C LYS A 97 2.46 13.15 37.59
N LEU A 98 2.79 12.14 36.77
CA LEU A 98 1.81 11.32 36.05
C LEU A 98 0.87 10.54 36.99
N ASP A 99 1.40 9.97 38.09
CA ASP A 99 0.59 9.20 39.05
C ASP A 99 -0.34 10.08 39.87
N VAL A 100 0.11 11.28 40.26
CA VAL A 100 -0.75 12.32 40.85
C VAL A 100 -1.89 12.66 39.90
N LEU A 101 -1.58 12.97 38.62
CA LEU A 101 -2.60 13.26 37.61
C LEU A 101 -3.59 12.11 37.41
N ARG A 102 -3.13 10.85 37.41
CA ARG A 102 -4.03 9.70 37.31
C ARG A 102 -4.93 9.57 38.52
N VAL A 103 -4.42 9.76 39.74
CA VAL A 103 -5.21 9.66 40.96
C VAL A 103 -6.24 10.79 41.03
N LEU A 104 -5.84 12.01 40.69
CA LEU A 104 -6.74 13.17 40.60
C LEU A 104 -7.79 12.99 39.51
N GLY A 105 -7.40 12.53 38.31
CA GLY A 105 -8.31 12.22 37.21
C GLY A 105 -9.31 11.11 37.57
N ARG A 106 -8.89 10.08 38.32
CA ARG A 106 -9.80 9.05 38.86
C ARG A 106 -10.75 9.58 39.93
N ARG A 107 -10.37 10.61 40.70
CA ARG A 107 -11.28 11.29 41.64
C ARG A 107 -12.27 12.17 40.87
N SER A 108 -11.80 12.94 39.90
CA SER A 108 -12.64 13.78 39.04
C SER A 108 -13.66 12.94 38.28
N ALA A 109 -13.24 11.83 37.67
CA ALA A 109 -14.16 10.94 36.97
C ALA A 109 -15.20 10.29 37.89
N ARG A 110 -14.87 10.07 39.18
CA ARG A 110 -15.85 9.60 40.18
C ARG A 110 -16.84 10.70 40.55
N ARG A 111 -16.38 11.93 40.77
CA ARG A 111 -17.27 13.08 41.03
C ARG A 111 -18.15 13.41 39.83
N ALA A 112 -17.61 13.29 38.62
CA ALA A 112 -18.32 13.59 37.38
C ALA A 112 -19.51 12.66 37.12
N ALA A 113 -19.58 11.50 37.77
CA ALA A 113 -20.76 10.65 37.67
C ALA A 113 -21.96 11.21 38.46
N GLY A 114 -21.76 12.14 39.40
CA GLY A 114 -22.82 12.74 40.22
C GLY A 114 -23.55 11.77 41.15
N LEU A 115 -23.29 10.46 41.06
CA LEU A 115 -24.02 9.45 41.81
C LEU A 115 -23.52 9.35 43.26
N PRO A 116 -24.43 9.20 44.24
CA PRO A 116 -24.04 8.94 45.63
C PRO A 116 -23.32 7.60 45.74
N THR A 117 -22.31 7.55 46.59
CA THR A 117 -21.59 6.31 46.88
C THR A 117 -21.60 6.01 48.36
N TYR A 118 -21.88 4.76 48.72
CA TYR A 118 -21.95 4.28 50.10
C TYR A 118 -20.78 3.33 50.38
N ARG A 119 -20.15 3.47 51.54
CA ARG A 119 -19.00 2.63 51.92
C ARG A 119 -19.49 1.33 52.58
N SER A 120 -19.18 0.21 51.95
CA SER A 120 -19.29 -1.11 52.54
C SER A 120 -18.23 -1.29 53.62
N ARG A 121 -18.65 -1.60 54.86
CA ARG A 121 -17.73 -1.98 55.94
C ARG A 121 -17.07 -3.33 55.66
N ILE A 122 -17.82 -4.28 55.08
CA ILE A 122 -17.40 -5.67 54.86
C ILE A 122 -16.26 -5.76 53.83
N PHE A 123 -16.33 -4.99 52.75
CA PHE A 123 -15.35 -5.06 51.66
C PHE A 123 -14.41 -3.85 51.59
N GLU A 124 -14.57 -2.89 52.50
CA GLU A 124 -13.84 -1.62 52.54
C GLU A 124 -13.85 -0.88 51.19
N ARG A 125 -14.99 -0.93 50.50
CA ARG A 125 -15.17 -0.36 49.16
C ARG A 125 -16.45 0.46 49.08
N SER A 126 -16.44 1.44 48.18
CA SER A 126 -17.60 2.27 47.91
C SER A 126 -18.40 1.71 46.73
N TYR A 127 -19.71 1.60 46.92
CA TYR A 127 -20.68 1.13 45.92
C TYR A 127 -21.78 2.17 45.72
N LEU A 128 -22.61 1.99 44.68
CA LEU A 128 -23.77 2.85 44.35
C LEU A 128 -25.05 2.47 45.12
N PHE A 129 -24.99 1.46 45.98
CA PHE A 129 -26.11 0.93 46.78
C PHE A 129 -25.75 0.94 48.26
N ARG A 130 -26.75 1.00 49.15
CA ARG A 130 -26.57 0.81 50.59
C ARG A 130 -26.52 -0.69 50.91
N GLU A 131 -26.01 -1.04 52.09
CA GLU A 131 -26.03 -2.45 52.53
C GLU A 131 -27.45 -2.93 52.85
N GLU A 132 -28.32 -2.02 53.28
CA GLU A 132 -29.74 -2.27 53.59
C GLU A 132 -30.55 -2.65 52.34
N ASP A 133 -30.18 -2.11 51.18
CA ASP A 133 -30.88 -2.34 49.90
C ASP A 133 -30.50 -3.68 49.24
N LEU A 134 -29.60 -4.46 49.87
CA LEU A 134 -29.05 -5.69 49.31
C LEU A 134 -29.60 -6.94 49.98
N CYS A 135 -30.22 -7.80 49.17
CA CYS A 135 -30.52 -9.18 49.54
C CYS A 135 -29.43 -10.11 48.98
N GLU A 136 -28.71 -10.81 49.86
CA GLU A 136 -27.65 -11.74 49.47
C GLU A 136 -28.01 -13.18 49.83
N GLN A 137 -27.85 -14.06 48.85
CA GLN A 137 -28.06 -15.50 49.00
C GLN A 137 -26.82 -16.26 48.54
N SER A 138 -26.65 -17.45 49.09
CA SER A 138 -25.62 -18.38 48.65
C SER A 138 -26.28 -19.66 48.14
N THR A 139 -25.69 -20.26 47.11
CA THR A 139 -26.15 -21.55 46.57
C THR A 139 -24.95 -22.46 46.30
N LEU A 140 -25.22 -23.76 46.24
CA LEU A 140 -24.22 -24.74 45.81
C LEU A 140 -23.71 -24.41 44.40
N GLY A 141 -22.47 -24.79 44.12
CA GLY A 141 -21.94 -24.72 42.76
C GLY A 141 -22.79 -25.56 41.80
N ARG A 142 -23.10 -25.02 40.62
CA ARG A 142 -23.63 -25.82 39.50
C ARG A 142 -22.60 -25.82 38.36
N GLY A 143 -22.39 -26.98 37.75
CA GLY A 143 -21.50 -27.16 36.60
C GLY A 143 -20.85 -28.55 36.60
N PRO A 144 -20.04 -28.88 35.58
CA PRO A 144 -19.35 -30.17 35.43
C PRO A 144 -18.18 -30.37 36.42
N GLY A 145 -18.31 -29.89 37.65
CA GLY A 145 -17.31 -30.04 38.70
C GLY A 145 -17.41 -31.39 39.41
N GLY A 146 -16.35 -31.75 40.14
CA GLY A 146 -16.34 -32.92 41.02
C GLY A 146 -17.17 -32.71 42.30
N GLN A 147 -17.15 -33.72 43.19
CA GLN A 147 -17.90 -33.74 44.45
C GLN A 147 -17.70 -32.47 45.30
N ALA A 148 -16.48 -31.91 45.28
CA ALA A 148 -16.15 -30.69 46.02
C ALA A 148 -16.99 -29.47 45.57
N THR A 149 -17.23 -29.33 44.26
CA THR A 149 -17.99 -28.19 43.71
C THR A 149 -19.47 -28.28 44.05
N ASN A 150 -20.02 -29.51 43.98
CA ASN A 150 -21.45 -29.75 44.21
C ASN A 150 -21.83 -29.63 45.70
N ARG A 151 -20.89 -29.88 46.61
CA ARG A 151 -21.10 -29.77 48.07
C ARG A 151 -20.78 -28.38 48.63
N ARG A 152 -20.02 -27.55 47.92
CA ARG A 152 -19.58 -26.24 48.42
C ARG A 152 -20.59 -25.14 48.09
N MET A 153 -21.00 -24.39 49.12
CA MET A 153 -21.76 -23.14 49.00
C MET A 153 -20.87 -22.01 48.45
N GLN A 154 -20.58 -22.05 47.15
CA GLN A 154 -19.65 -21.11 46.52
C GLN A 154 -20.35 -19.98 45.75
N THR A 155 -21.57 -20.21 45.26
CA THR A 155 -22.22 -19.29 44.32
C THR A 155 -22.84 -18.14 45.09
N ALA A 156 -22.46 -16.90 44.76
CA ALA A 156 -23.06 -15.70 45.34
C ALA A 156 -24.17 -15.17 44.44
N ILE A 157 -25.34 -14.91 45.04
CA ILE A 157 -26.47 -14.26 44.40
C ILE A 157 -26.72 -12.97 45.18
N VAL A 158 -26.61 -11.83 44.51
CA VAL A 158 -26.81 -10.50 45.11
C VAL A 158 -27.92 -9.81 44.33
N LYS A 159 -28.98 -9.40 45.03
CA LYS A 159 -30.11 -8.65 44.49
C LYS A 159 -30.14 -7.26 45.12
N HIS A 160 -30.22 -6.22 44.29
CA HIS A 160 -30.51 -4.87 44.76
C HIS A 160 -32.01 -4.64 44.69
N GLU A 161 -32.67 -4.62 45.85
CA GLU A 161 -34.12 -4.63 45.95
C GLU A 161 -34.79 -3.45 45.22
N PRO A 162 -34.35 -2.18 45.40
CA PRO A 162 -35.00 -1.04 44.76
C PRO A 162 -34.95 -1.07 43.23
N SER A 163 -33.86 -1.61 42.65
CA SER A 163 -33.70 -1.68 41.19
C SER A 163 -34.19 -2.98 40.56
N GLY A 164 -34.45 -4.02 41.36
CA GLY A 164 -34.70 -5.37 40.89
C GLY A 164 -33.51 -6.09 40.20
N ILE A 165 -32.31 -5.49 40.12
CA ILE A 165 -31.16 -6.10 39.44
C ILE A 165 -30.59 -7.25 40.27
N VAL A 166 -30.55 -8.44 39.68
CA VAL A 166 -29.97 -9.65 40.26
C VAL A 166 -28.65 -10.00 39.57
N VAL A 167 -27.62 -10.32 40.36
CA VAL A 167 -26.33 -10.80 39.89
C VAL A 167 -25.98 -12.12 40.56
N LYS A 168 -25.81 -13.16 39.74
CA LYS A 168 -25.28 -14.46 40.15
C LYS A 168 -23.82 -14.59 39.69
N PHE A 169 -22.92 -14.97 40.59
CA PHE A 169 -21.50 -15.14 40.29
C PHE A 169 -20.91 -16.39 40.97
N SER A 170 -20.24 -17.24 40.19
CA SER A 170 -19.69 -18.52 40.63
C SER A 170 -18.42 -18.88 39.84
N LYS A 171 -17.30 -18.21 40.10
CA LYS A 171 -16.04 -18.45 39.38
C LYS A 171 -14.91 -18.94 40.29
N PHE A 172 -14.81 -18.37 41.49
CA PHE A 172 -13.76 -18.72 42.44
C PHE A 172 -14.22 -19.86 43.35
N PRO A 173 -13.30 -20.72 43.82
CA PRO A 173 -13.61 -21.70 44.85
C PRO A 173 -14.02 -21.08 46.19
N SER A 174 -13.67 -19.81 46.43
CA SER A 174 -14.01 -19.06 47.65
C SER A 174 -15.30 -18.26 47.47
N TYR A 175 -16.26 -18.49 48.37
CA TYR A 175 -17.51 -17.71 48.41
C TYR A 175 -17.26 -16.22 48.61
N TRP A 176 -16.32 -15.83 49.48
CA TRP A 176 -16.01 -14.43 49.75
C TRP A 176 -15.53 -13.68 48.49
N LEU A 177 -14.67 -14.32 47.68
CA LEU A 177 -14.23 -13.76 46.40
C LEU A 177 -15.38 -13.65 45.40
N ASN A 178 -16.28 -14.64 45.37
CA ASN A 178 -17.47 -14.58 44.52
C ASN A 178 -18.44 -13.48 44.95
N ARG A 179 -18.69 -13.32 46.26
CA ARG A 179 -19.53 -12.25 46.83
C ARG A 179 -18.99 -10.87 46.48
N LYS A 180 -17.68 -10.67 46.66
CA LYS A 180 -16.99 -9.43 46.26
C LYS A 180 -17.16 -9.13 44.77
N ALA A 181 -16.94 -10.12 43.91
CA ALA A 181 -17.10 -9.97 42.46
C ALA A 181 -18.55 -9.73 42.05
N ALA A 182 -19.52 -10.39 42.68
CA ALA A 182 -20.95 -10.18 42.44
C ALA A 182 -21.35 -8.73 42.75
N ARG A 183 -20.91 -8.19 43.90
CA ARG A 183 -21.12 -6.78 44.28
C ARG A 183 -20.47 -5.80 43.30
N GLU A 184 -19.26 -6.09 42.84
CA GLU A 184 -18.59 -5.26 41.83
C GLU A 184 -19.35 -5.24 40.49
N ILE A 185 -19.87 -6.39 40.04
CA ILE A 185 -20.66 -6.49 38.82
C ILE A 185 -22.01 -5.78 38.99
N LEU A 186 -22.68 -5.97 40.12
CA LEU A 186 -23.93 -5.28 40.45
C LEU A 186 -23.75 -3.76 40.41
N ASN A 187 -22.65 -3.28 40.99
CA ASN A 187 -22.32 -1.85 40.95
C ASN A 187 -22.15 -1.32 39.52
N LEU A 188 -21.50 -2.08 38.64
CA LEU A 188 -21.36 -1.68 37.24
C LEU A 188 -22.69 -1.70 36.49
N ARG A 189 -23.57 -2.67 36.78
CA ARG A 189 -24.92 -2.73 36.20
C ARG A 189 -25.81 -1.59 36.69
N LEU A 190 -25.71 -1.21 37.96
CA LEU A 190 -26.40 -0.04 38.51
C LEU A 190 -25.88 1.25 37.88
N GLU A 191 -24.56 1.40 37.69
CA GLU A 191 -24.00 2.53 36.95
C GLU A 191 -24.55 2.61 35.52
N GLU A 192 -24.67 1.47 34.84
CA GLU A 192 -25.27 1.36 33.50
C GLU A 192 -26.76 1.71 33.50
N HIS A 193 -27.51 1.24 34.50
CA HIS A 193 -28.94 1.53 34.65
C HIS A 193 -29.21 3.01 34.93
N LEU A 194 -28.40 3.66 35.77
CA LEU A 194 -28.60 5.06 36.18
C LEU A 194 -28.07 6.07 35.16
N LEU A 195 -26.92 5.81 34.52
CA LEU A 195 -26.29 6.76 33.59
C LEU A 195 -26.46 6.43 32.11
N GLY A 196 -26.95 5.23 31.78
CA GLY A 196 -27.09 4.73 30.42
C GLY A 196 -25.79 4.87 29.60
N PRO A 197 -25.78 5.70 28.53
CA PRO A 197 -24.62 5.89 27.66
C PRO A 197 -23.42 6.55 28.37
N GLY A 198 -23.65 7.26 29.48
CA GLY A 198 -22.62 7.89 30.30
C GLY A 198 -21.84 6.92 31.18
N SER A 199 -22.33 5.69 31.36
CA SER A 199 -21.73 4.70 32.24
C SER A 199 -20.33 4.26 31.80
N ARG A 200 -19.54 3.74 32.74
CA ARG A 200 -18.22 3.18 32.45
C ARG A 200 -18.26 2.06 31.42
N ILE A 201 -19.22 1.14 31.51
CA ILE A 201 -19.38 0.03 30.56
C ILE A 201 -19.69 0.58 29.16
N ALA A 202 -20.66 1.48 29.04
CA ALA A 202 -21.03 2.07 27.76
C ALA A 202 -19.85 2.83 27.12
N ARG A 203 -19.05 3.56 27.90
CA ARG A 203 -17.84 4.23 27.41
C ARG A 203 -16.77 3.26 26.93
N ILE A 204 -16.58 2.13 27.62
CA ILE A 204 -15.66 1.07 27.19
C ILE A 204 -16.15 0.43 25.88
N ARG A 205 -17.43 0.03 25.81
CA ARG A 205 -18.04 -0.53 24.60
C ARG A 205 -17.90 0.42 23.40
N ARG A 206 -18.23 1.71 23.57
CA ARG A 206 -18.05 2.74 22.52
C ARG A 206 -16.59 2.84 22.06
N ARG A 207 -15.63 2.76 22.97
CA ARG A 207 -14.20 2.79 22.64
C ARG A 207 -13.76 1.54 21.87
N GLU A 208 -14.28 0.37 22.23
CA GLU A 208 -14.01 -0.89 21.55
C GLU A 208 -14.59 -0.92 20.14
N VAL A 209 -15.84 -0.49 19.96
CA VAL A 209 -16.48 -0.35 18.64
C VAL A 209 -15.69 0.62 17.76
N ARG A 210 -15.33 1.81 18.28
CA ARG A 210 -14.49 2.77 17.53
C ARG A 210 -13.16 2.18 17.11
N ARG A 211 -12.48 1.44 17.99
CA ARG A 211 -11.21 0.77 17.67
C ARG A 211 -11.39 -0.29 16.59
N ARG A 212 -12.46 -1.09 16.64
CA ARG A 212 -12.77 -2.09 15.60
C ARG A 212 -13.01 -1.43 14.24
N LEU A 213 -13.82 -0.37 14.19
CA LEU A 213 -14.06 0.38 12.95
C LEU A 213 -12.77 0.97 12.37
N GLN A 214 -11.91 1.57 13.22
CA GLN A 214 -10.61 2.08 12.79
C GLN A 214 -9.69 0.97 12.24
N GLN A 215 -9.70 -0.22 12.85
CA GLN A 215 -8.92 -1.36 12.38
C GLN A 215 -9.41 -1.83 11.00
N ILE A 216 -10.72 -1.92 10.80
CA ILE A 216 -11.33 -2.30 9.51
C ILE A 216 -10.94 -1.28 8.43
N GLN A 217 -11.16 0.02 8.67
CA GLN A 217 -10.79 1.08 7.73
C GLN A 217 -9.28 1.11 7.40
N THR A 218 -8.43 0.86 8.40
CA THR A 218 -6.97 0.79 8.18
C THR A 218 -6.60 -0.41 7.33
N ARG A 219 -7.25 -1.56 7.55
CA ARG A 219 -7.05 -2.78 6.75
C ARG A 219 -7.49 -2.58 5.31
N GLU A 220 -8.68 -2.01 5.08
CA GLU A 220 -9.19 -1.70 3.73
C GLU A 220 -8.24 -0.78 2.97
N LYS A 221 -7.80 0.33 3.59
CA LYS A 221 -6.81 1.24 2.99
C LYS A 221 -5.48 0.55 2.67
N MET A 222 -5.05 -0.41 3.48
CA MET A 222 -3.82 -1.16 3.24
C MET A 222 -3.97 -2.13 2.06
N VAL A 223 -5.11 -2.82 1.97
CA VAL A 223 -5.45 -3.70 0.83
C VAL A 223 -5.54 -2.89 -0.45
N GLU A 224 -6.24 -1.76 -0.45
CA GLU A 224 -6.36 -0.88 -1.62
C GLU A 224 -4.98 -0.39 -2.10
N LYS A 225 -4.13 0.09 -1.18
CA LYS A 225 -2.74 0.46 -1.51
C LYS A 225 -1.93 -0.72 -2.06
N GLY A 226 -2.17 -1.93 -1.53
CA GLY A 226 -1.56 -3.17 -2.01
C GLY A 226 -1.99 -3.51 -3.43
N ASN A 227 -3.29 -3.42 -3.73
CA ASN A 227 -3.87 -3.65 -5.05
C ASN A 227 -3.34 -2.64 -6.08
N ILE A 228 -3.32 -1.35 -5.75
CA ILE A 228 -2.74 -0.30 -6.61
C ILE A 228 -1.26 -0.59 -6.88
N ARG A 229 -0.50 -1.03 -5.87
CA ARG A 229 0.91 -1.38 -6.04
C ARG A 229 1.05 -2.61 -6.94
N ALA A 230 0.25 -3.65 -6.74
CA ALA A 230 0.27 -4.86 -7.57
C ALA A 230 -0.10 -4.55 -9.03
N ALA A 231 -1.14 -3.75 -9.27
CA ALA A 231 -1.54 -3.31 -10.61
C ALA A 231 -0.45 -2.47 -11.30
N LYS A 232 0.26 -1.62 -10.54
CA LYS A 232 1.42 -0.89 -11.06
C LYS A 232 2.58 -1.81 -11.43
N MET A 233 2.85 -2.84 -10.62
CA MET A 233 3.90 -3.82 -10.92
C MET A 233 3.52 -4.70 -12.11
N SER A 234 2.25 -5.08 -12.28
CA SER A 234 1.82 -5.88 -13.44
C SER A 234 1.90 -5.14 -14.77
N GLN A 235 1.90 -3.80 -14.74
CA GLN A 235 2.10 -2.95 -15.92
C GLN A 235 3.57 -2.77 -16.29
N GLN A 236 4.52 -3.20 -15.45
CA GLN A 236 5.94 -3.06 -15.74
C GLN A 236 6.37 -4.08 -16.79
N ARG A 237 6.67 -3.59 -18.00
CA ARG A 237 7.17 -4.43 -19.09
C ARG A 237 8.66 -4.70 -18.92
N GLU A 238 9.05 -5.97 -18.84
CA GLU A 238 10.45 -6.40 -18.74
C GLU A 238 11.09 -6.55 -20.14
N PHE A 239 11.19 -5.44 -20.88
CA PHE A 239 11.65 -5.43 -22.27
C PHE A 239 12.99 -6.15 -22.48
N HIS A 240 13.97 -5.87 -21.62
CA HIS A 240 15.32 -6.39 -21.77
C HIS A 240 15.35 -7.91 -21.76
N LYS A 241 14.69 -8.54 -20.77
CA LYS A 241 14.71 -9.99 -20.61
C LYS A 241 14.01 -10.72 -21.76
N VAL A 242 12.94 -10.13 -22.31
CA VAL A 242 12.23 -10.68 -23.46
C VAL A 242 13.09 -10.57 -24.72
N LEU A 243 13.68 -9.39 -24.96
CA LEU A 243 14.58 -9.16 -26.10
C LEU A 243 15.81 -10.07 -26.09
N THR A 244 16.35 -10.42 -24.93
CA THR A 244 17.49 -11.35 -24.80
C THR A 244 17.09 -12.83 -24.76
N ASN A 245 15.81 -13.17 -25.03
CA ASN A 245 15.26 -14.54 -24.94
C ASN A 245 15.42 -15.21 -23.55
N VAL A 246 15.64 -14.43 -22.49
CA VAL A 246 15.71 -14.95 -21.11
C VAL A 246 14.31 -15.27 -20.59
N LEU A 247 13.31 -14.46 -21.00
CA LEU A 247 11.91 -14.70 -20.75
C LEU A 247 11.15 -14.83 -22.07
N PRO A 248 10.12 -15.70 -22.13
CA PRO A 248 9.16 -15.67 -23.24
C PRO A 248 8.34 -14.39 -23.19
N PHE A 249 7.62 -14.09 -24.27
CA PHE A 249 6.60 -13.06 -24.26
C PHE A 249 5.60 -13.32 -23.13
N PRO A 250 5.17 -12.27 -22.41
CA PRO A 250 4.26 -12.44 -21.30
C PRO A 250 2.86 -12.88 -21.77
N PRO A 251 2.05 -13.48 -20.89
CA PRO A 251 0.69 -13.91 -21.22
C PRO A 251 -0.19 -12.78 -21.77
N THR A 252 0.07 -11.52 -21.40
CA THR A 252 -0.64 -10.36 -21.94
C THR A 252 -0.50 -10.19 -23.44
N VAL A 253 0.63 -10.61 -24.03
CA VAL A 253 0.85 -10.64 -25.48
C VAL A 253 0.05 -11.78 -26.10
N LEU A 254 0.15 -12.98 -25.52
CA LEU A 254 -0.49 -14.19 -26.04
C LEU A 254 -2.01 -14.10 -26.05
N LEU A 255 -2.60 -13.44 -25.05
CA LEU A 255 -4.04 -13.17 -24.99
C LEU A 255 -4.54 -12.37 -26.21
N GLN A 256 -3.69 -11.52 -26.81
CA GLN A 256 -4.07 -10.74 -28.01
C GLN A 256 -4.18 -11.60 -29.26
N PHE A 257 -3.61 -12.81 -29.27
CA PHE A 257 -3.71 -13.75 -30.38
C PHE A 257 -4.93 -14.67 -30.28
N GLY A 258 -5.69 -14.59 -29.18
CA GLY A 258 -6.87 -15.40 -28.90
C GLY A 258 -6.61 -16.60 -27.99
N HIS A 259 -7.68 -17.29 -27.60
CA HIS A 259 -7.66 -18.36 -26.60
C HIS A 259 -6.73 -19.54 -26.93
N GLY A 260 -6.42 -19.79 -28.20
CA GLY A 260 -5.53 -20.88 -28.61
C GLY A 260 -4.07 -20.74 -28.15
N TYR A 261 -3.65 -19.52 -27.77
CA TYR A 261 -2.27 -19.23 -27.37
C TYR A 261 -2.07 -19.17 -25.84
N VAL A 262 -3.11 -19.36 -25.04
CA VAL A 262 -3.06 -19.15 -23.57
C VAL A 262 -2.00 -20.02 -22.89
N ASP A 263 -1.83 -21.27 -23.35
CA ASP A 263 -0.85 -22.22 -22.81
C ASP A 263 0.43 -22.32 -23.65
N SER A 264 0.57 -21.48 -24.69
CA SER A 264 1.75 -21.49 -25.55
C SER A 264 2.89 -20.69 -24.93
N THR A 265 4.13 -21.05 -25.27
CA THR A 265 5.31 -20.23 -24.99
C THR A 265 5.86 -19.70 -26.30
N LEU A 266 6.11 -18.39 -26.36
CA LEU A 266 6.64 -17.73 -27.54
C LEU A 266 7.86 -16.92 -27.13
N PHE A 267 9.01 -17.18 -27.75
CA PHE A 267 10.24 -16.40 -27.56
C PHE A 267 10.44 -15.46 -28.76
N MET A 268 11.32 -14.47 -28.60
CA MET A 268 11.68 -13.56 -29.70
C MET A 268 12.26 -14.34 -30.89
N SER A 269 13.08 -15.37 -30.63
CA SER A 269 13.66 -16.22 -31.69
C SER A 269 12.60 -16.87 -32.58
N ASN A 270 11.47 -17.31 -32.00
CA ASN A 270 10.38 -17.94 -32.75
C ASN A 270 9.73 -17.00 -33.78
N LEU A 271 9.83 -15.67 -33.60
CA LEU A 271 9.34 -14.70 -34.58
C LEU A 271 10.23 -14.60 -35.81
N PHE A 272 11.52 -14.91 -35.69
CA PHE A 272 12.52 -14.62 -36.72
C PHE A 272 13.16 -15.85 -37.37
N GLU A 273 13.00 -17.05 -36.79
CA GLU A 273 13.60 -18.30 -37.31
C GLU A 273 12.72 -19.02 -38.34
N GLY A 274 11.42 -18.72 -38.38
CA GLY A 274 10.53 -19.14 -39.45
C GLY A 274 10.45 -18.10 -40.57
N GLU A 275 9.76 -18.45 -41.67
CA GLU A 275 9.34 -17.45 -42.65
C GLU A 275 8.64 -16.29 -41.92
N CYS A 276 9.03 -15.04 -42.23
CA CYS A 276 8.44 -13.80 -41.68
C CYS A 276 6.89 -13.79 -41.76
N ASN A 277 6.33 -14.65 -42.62
CA ASN A 277 4.92 -14.96 -42.79
C ASN A 277 4.16 -15.27 -41.50
N ARG A 278 4.79 -15.77 -40.43
CA ARG A 278 4.10 -15.99 -39.13
C ARG A 278 3.82 -14.70 -38.37
N TRP A 279 4.63 -13.66 -38.55
CA TRP A 279 4.50 -12.44 -37.76
C TRP A 279 3.29 -11.61 -38.18
N TRP A 280 3.02 -11.50 -39.49
CA TRP A 280 1.93 -10.68 -40.01
C TRP A 280 0.54 -11.08 -39.46
N PRO A 281 0.12 -12.37 -39.48
CA PRO A 281 -1.15 -12.78 -38.90
C PRO A 281 -1.27 -12.43 -37.41
N LEU A 282 -0.21 -12.66 -36.63
CA LEU A 282 -0.19 -12.35 -35.20
C LEU A 282 -0.36 -10.85 -34.93
N LEU A 283 0.33 -10.02 -35.71
CA LEU A 283 0.27 -8.57 -35.58
C LEU A 283 -1.12 -8.03 -35.93
N VAL A 284 -1.74 -8.52 -37.00
CA VAL A 284 -3.08 -8.12 -37.43
C VAL A 284 -4.14 -8.55 -36.41
N VAL A 285 -4.07 -9.78 -35.90
CA VAL A 285 -5.02 -10.27 -34.89
C VAL A 285 -4.89 -9.45 -33.60
N ALA A 286 -3.67 -9.19 -33.14
CA ALA A 286 -3.43 -8.38 -31.95
C ALA A 286 -3.92 -6.93 -32.12
N PHE A 287 -3.72 -6.33 -33.29
CA PHE A 287 -4.21 -4.98 -33.57
C PHE A 287 -5.74 -4.91 -33.59
N LYS A 288 -6.40 -5.90 -34.22
CA LYS A 288 -7.87 -6.01 -34.22
C LYS A 288 -8.42 -6.26 -32.81
N HIS A 289 -7.76 -7.09 -32.01
CA HIS A 289 -8.17 -7.34 -30.62
C HIS A 289 -8.14 -6.05 -29.78
N LEU A 290 -7.12 -5.21 -29.97
CA LEU A 290 -6.97 -3.97 -29.21
C LEU A 290 -7.84 -2.81 -29.68
N ASN A 291 -8.13 -2.74 -30.98
CA ASN A 291 -8.77 -1.59 -31.61
C ASN A 291 -10.14 -1.93 -32.25
N GLY A 292 -10.61 -3.17 -32.15
CA GLY A 292 -11.83 -3.65 -32.82
C GLY A 292 -13.10 -2.91 -32.38
N ASP A 293 -13.21 -2.59 -31.10
CA ASP A 293 -14.36 -1.87 -30.54
C ASP A 293 -14.44 -0.40 -31.00
N VAL A 294 -13.35 0.17 -31.51
CA VAL A 294 -13.29 1.57 -31.94
C VAL A 294 -14.10 1.82 -33.21
N SER A 295 -14.50 0.76 -33.93
CA SER A 295 -15.11 0.88 -35.27
C SER A 295 -16.64 1.03 -35.29
N GLN A 296 -17.34 0.98 -34.13
CA GLN A 296 -18.81 0.99 -34.11
C GLN A 296 -19.48 2.28 -33.59
N GLU A 297 -18.75 3.28 -33.07
CA GLU A 297 -19.36 4.44 -32.41
C GLU A 297 -19.21 5.81 -33.10
N GLU A 298 -18.51 5.95 -34.23
CA GLU A 298 -18.34 7.26 -34.89
C GLU A 298 -19.05 7.33 -36.24
N GLY A 299 -20.34 7.70 -36.16
CA GLY A 299 -21.11 8.19 -37.29
C GLY A 299 -20.64 9.58 -37.72
N CYS A 300 -20.35 9.69 -39.02
CA CYS A 300 -20.46 10.89 -39.85
C CYS A 300 -20.05 12.23 -39.19
N ASN A 301 -18.75 12.55 -39.19
CA ASN A 301 -18.17 13.90 -39.36
C ASN A 301 -16.63 13.81 -39.36
N ARG A 302 -16.02 13.54 -40.53
CA ARG A 302 -14.57 13.54 -40.71
C ARG A 302 -14.08 14.97 -40.97
N GLU A 303 -13.79 15.70 -39.90
CA GLU A 303 -12.90 16.87 -39.98
C GLU A 303 -11.53 16.50 -39.42
N ASP A 304 -10.54 16.59 -40.30
CA ASP A 304 -9.13 16.32 -40.06
C ASP A 304 -8.60 17.23 -38.93
N THR A 305 -8.37 16.72 -37.71
CA THR A 305 -7.31 17.25 -36.81
C THR A 305 -7.04 16.48 -35.49
N SER A 306 -7.83 15.49 -35.06
CA SER A 306 -7.63 14.87 -33.73
C SER A 306 -7.64 13.34 -33.62
N GLU A 307 -7.91 12.58 -34.69
CA GLU A 307 -8.14 11.13 -34.57
C GLU A 307 -6.86 10.25 -34.51
N ASP A 308 -5.73 10.76 -35.00
CA ASP A 308 -4.48 9.97 -35.22
C ASP A 308 -3.78 9.46 -33.94
N GLY A 309 -4.31 9.78 -32.76
CA GLY A 309 -3.82 9.33 -31.45
C GLY A 309 -4.61 8.18 -30.81
N LYS A 310 -5.71 7.73 -31.43
CA LYS A 310 -6.69 6.85 -30.77
C LYS A 310 -6.28 5.37 -30.77
N PHE A 311 -5.54 4.92 -31.77
CA PHE A 311 -5.17 3.51 -31.93
C PHE A 311 -4.03 3.08 -31.01
N LYS A 312 -4.22 1.93 -30.36
CA LYS A 312 -3.22 1.30 -29.47
C LYS A 312 -2.28 0.41 -30.28
N VAL A 313 -1.01 0.42 -29.89
CA VAL A 313 0.05 -0.43 -30.47
C VAL A 313 -0.08 -1.84 -29.87
N PRO A 314 -0.01 -2.92 -30.69
CA PRO A 314 0.02 -4.30 -30.20
C PRO A 314 1.12 -4.55 -29.17
N GLU A 315 0.82 -5.28 -28.10
CA GLU A 315 1.79 -5.54 -27.01
C GLU A 315 3.01 -6.29 -27.53
N LEU A 316 2.81 -7.25 -28.45
CA LEU A 316 3.90 -7.93 -29.16
C LEU A 316 4.90 -6.92 -29.74
N PHE A 317 4.40 -5.88 -30.40
CA PHE A 317 5.21 -4.87 -31.06
C PHE A 317 5.97 -4.00 -30.07
N LEU A 318 5.39 -3.72 -28.89
CA LEU A 318 6.06 -2.99 -27.82
C LEU A 318 7.26 -3.76 -27.25
N TYR A 319 7.16 -5.09 -27.15
CA TYR A 319 8.28 -5.91 -26.69
C TYR A 319 9.40 -6.04 -27.74
N VAL A 320 9.06 -6.11 -29.03
CA VAL A 320 10.06 -6.11 -30.11
C VAL A 320 10.74 -4.75 -30.26
N PHE A 321 9.98 -3.66 -30.08
CA PHE A 321 10.46 -2.29 -30.21
C PHE A 321 10.17 -1.50 -28.93
N PRO A 322 11.01 -1.62 -27.89
CA PRO A 322 10.74 -0.99 -26.60
C PRO A 322 10.87 0.53 -26.68
N ALA A 323 9.79 1.22 -26.29
CA ALA A 323 9.78 2.67 -26.19
C ALA A 323 8.83 3.13 -25.09
N VAL A 324 9.13 4.29 -24.49
CA VAL A 324 8.27 4.94 -23.50
C VAL A 324 7.67 6.22 -24.07
N LEU A 325 6.34 6.27 -24.08
CA LEU A 325 5.59 7.49 -24.35
C LEU A 325 5.25 8.17 -23.02
N PHE A 326 6.01 9.19 -22.64
CA PHE A 326 5.72 9.95 -21.41
C PHE A 326 4.40 10.72 -21.55
N SER A 327 3.42 10.31 -20.75
CA SER A 327 2.07 10.88 -20.70
C SER A 327 1.94 11.95 -19.63
N SER A 328 2.69 11.83 -18.53
CA SER A 328 2.55 12.68 -17.34
C SER A 328 3.84 13.43 -16.98
N ARG A 329 3.70 14.56 -16.30
CA ARG A 329 4.82 15.36 -15.76
C ARG A 329 4.54 15.67 -14.28
N PRO A 330 5.31 15.12 -13.32
CA PRO A 330 6.44 14.19 -13.49
C PRO A 330 6.01 12.80 -14.00
N PRO A 331 6.92 12.02 -14.60
CA PRO A 331 6.59 10.68 -15.11
C PRO A 331 6.17 9.73 -13.99
N THR A 332 5.24 8.83 -14.31
CA THR A 332 4.71 7.83 -13.37
C THR A 332 5.80 6.83 -12.93
N SER A 333 5.55 6.10 -11.84
CA SER A 333 6.47 5.03 -11.41
C SER A 333 6.65 3.94 -12.45
N VAL A 334 5.64 3.69 -13.29
CA VAL A 334 5.67 2.70 -14.37
C VAL A 334 6.52 3.23 -15.52
N GLU A 335 6.27 4.47 -15.97
CA GLU A 335 7.07 5.12 -17.03
C GLU A 335 8.56 5.21 -16.66
N LYS A 336 8.89 5.48 -15.39
CA LYS A 336 10.28 5.46 -14.90
C LYS A 336 10.91 4.08 -14.95
N TYR A 337 10.15 3.04 -14.63
CA TYR A 337 10.63 1.66 -14.70
C TYR A 337 10.86 1.23 -16.15
N GLU A 338 9.86 1.41 -17.02
CA GLU A 338 9.98 1.11 -18.45
C GLU A 338 11.12 1.88 -19.10
N TRP A 339 11.33 3.14 -18.70
CA TRP A 339 12.47 3.92 -19.19
C TRP A 339 13.82 3.31 -18.78
N SER A 340 13.91 2.80 -17.54
CA SER A 340 15.10 2.08 -17.09
C SER A 340 15.34 0.79 -17.88
N GLU A 341 14.28 0.09 -18.28
CA GLU A 341 14.38 -1.09 -19.15
C GLU A 341 14.83 -0.73 -20.57
N VAL A 342 14.27 0.33 -21.18
CA VAL A 342 14.73 0.85 -22.48
C VAL A 342 16.21 1.24 -22.43
N GLN A 343 16.66 1.88 -21.35
CA GLN A 343 18.09 2.21 -21.18
C GLN A 343 18.97 0.96 -21.04
N LYS A 344 18.49 -0.10 -20.40
CA LYS A 344 19.22 -1.39 -20.37
C LYS A 344 19.34 -1.97 -21.79
N CYS A 345 18.23 -2.01 -22.54
CA CYS A 345 18.24 -2.48 -23.93
C CYS A 345 19.19 -1.66 -24.82
N ALA A 346 19.28 -0.35 -24.61
CA ALA A 346 20.17 0.53 -25.37
C ALA A 346 21.67 0.30 -25.09
N ASN A 347 22.01 -0.33 -23.97
CA ASN A 347 23.39 -0.62 -23.57
C ASN A 347 23.80 -2.09 -23.80
N ASP A 348 22.84 -2.97 -24.13
CA ASP A 348 23.09 -4.39 -24.36
C ASP A 348 23.11 -4.70 -25.87
N GLU A 349 24.21 -5.28 -26.35
CA GLU A 349 24.42 -5.55 -27.76
C GLU A 349 23.47 -6.63 -28.29
N ALA A 350 23.21 -7.68 -27.49
CA ALA A 350 22.31 -8.76 -27.89
C ALA A 350 20.87 -8.25 -28.07
N ALA A 351 20.40 -7.41 -27.15
CA ALA A 351 19.09 -6.75 -27.28
C ALA A 351 19.01 -5.88 -28.55
N LEU A 352 20.03 -5.06 -28.83
CA LEU A 352 20.08 -4.22 -30.03
C LEU A 352 20.10 -5.04 -31.33
N GLN A 353 20.86 -6.14 -31.37
CA GLN A 353 20.87 -7.04 -32.52
C GLN A 353 19.49 -7.65 -32.79
N ASN A 354 18.76 -8.05 -31.75
CA ASN A 354 17.40 -8.58 -31.89
C ASN A 354 16.39 -7.50 -32.31
N VAL A 355 16.56 -6.25 -31.87
CA VAL A 355 15.76 -5.11 -32.35
C VAL A 355 16.02 -4.85 -33.84
N ILE A 356 17.28 -4.89 -34.30
CA ILE A 356 17.64 -4.69 -35.71
C ILE A 356 17.13 -5.86 -36.57
N ARG A 357 17.21 -7.10 -36.07
CA ARG A 357 16.60 -8.28 -36.73
C ARG A 357 15.09 -8.09 -36.85
N GLY A 358 14.44 -7.64 -35.79
CA GLY A 358 13.02 -7.28 -35.79
C GLY A 358 12.69 -6.18 -36.81
N LEU A 359 13.53 -5.15 -36.93
CA LEU A 359 13.36 -4.10 -37.92
C LEU A 359 13.39 -4.66 -39.35
N ARG A 360 14.36 -5.53 -39.68
CA ARG A 360 14.48 -6.15 -41.00
C ARG A 360 13.23 -6.96 -41.35
N CYS A 361 12.83 -7.87 -40.46
CA CYS A 361 11.62 -8.67 -40.65
C CYS A 361 10.36 -7.77 -40.76
N PHE A 362 10.29 -6.68 -39.99
CA PHE A 362 9.11 -5.82 -39.95
C PHE A 362 8.90 -5.09 -41.27
N VAL A 363 9.98 -4.51 -41.83
CA VAL A 363 9.88 -3.76 -43.08
C VAL A 363 9.55 -4.66 -44.27
N GLU A 364 10.02 -5.91 -44.24
CA GLU A 364 9.67 -6.95 -45.23
C GLU A 364 8.16 -7.25 -45.22
N LEU A 365 7.49 -7.18 -44.06
CA LEU A 365 6.02 -7.35 -44.00
C LEU A 365 5.25 -6.32 -44.83
N PHE A 366 5.86 -5.18 -45.16
CA PHE A 366 5.29 -4.13 -45.99
C PHE A 366 5.90 -4.08 -47.40
N GLY A 367 6.68 -5.09 -47.80
CA GLY A 367 7.34 -5.15 -49.10
C GLY A 367 8.50 -4.14 -49.23
N LEU A 368 9.18 -3.86 -48.12
CA LEU A 368 10.38 -3.03 -48.06
C LEU A 368 11.56 -3.88 -47.58
N HIS A 369 12.79 -3.48 -47.91
CA HIS A 369 13.98 -4.16 -47.40
C HIS A 369 15.05 -3.14 -47.02
N LEU A 370 15.79 -3.47 -45.96
CA LEU A 370 16.83 -2.59 -45.41
C LEU A 370 18.19 -2.99 -45.99
N GLN A 371 18.71 -2.19 -46.93
CA GLN A 371 20.02 -2.38 -47.54
C GLN A 371 21.11 -1.69 -46.70
N ASP A 372 22.26 -2.32 -46.53
CA ASP A 372 23.47 -1.63 -46.05
C ASP A 372 24.26 -1.14 -47.27
N ARG A 373 24.35 0.18 -47.46
CA ARG A 373 25.12 0.79 -48.54
C ARG A 373 26.37 1.44 -47.97
N LEU A 374 27.52 1.18 -48.58
CA LEU A 374 28.73 1.93 -48.28
C LEU A 374 28.51 3.40 -48.67
N SER A 375 28.74 4.32 -47.74
CA SER A 375 28.61 5.75 -48.03
C SER A 375 29.58 6.13 -49.17
N PRO A 376 29.13 6.89 -50.19
CA PRO A 376 29.99 7.31 -51.28
C PRO A 376 31.13 8.26 -50.84
N SER A 377 31.08 8.76 -49.60
CA SER A 377 32.01 9.75 -49.06
C SER A 377 33.35 9.20 -48.53
N GLY A 378 33.73 7.95 -48.81
CA GLY A 378 35.05 7.41 -48.45
C GLY A 378 35.31 7.14 -46.96
N ASP A 379 34.47 7.63 -46.04
CA ASP A 379 34.64 7.50 -44.58
C ASP A 379 34.41 6.07 -44.03
N GLY A 380 34.22 5.06 -44.89
CA GLY A 380 33.99 3.66 -44.48
C GLY A 380 32.70 3.42 -43.68
N GLN A 381 31.91 4.47 -43.41
CA GLN A 381 30.64 4.35 -42.70
C GLN A 381 29.60 3.74 -43.62
N SER A 382 29.11 2.56 -43.25
CA SER A 382 27.96 1.99 -43.91
C SER A 382 26.70 2.76 -43.51
N ALA A 383 25.78 2.96 -44.44
CA ALA A 383 24.55 3.71 -44.28
C ALA A 383 23.38 2.80 -44.65
N PHE A 384 22.44 2.65 -43.72
CA PHE A 384 21.24 1.90 -44.02
C PHE A 384 20.32 2.71 -44.93
N VAL A 385 19.81 2.07 -45.98
CA VAL A 385 18.84 2.64 -46.91
C VAL A 385 17.67 1.69 -47.01
N LEU A 386 16.47 2.20 -46.72
CA LEU A 386 15.23 1.44 -46.87
C LEU A 386 14.72 1.62 -48.30
N VAL A 387 14.49 0.51 -49.01
CA VAL A 387 14.12 0.50 -50.44
C VAL A 387 12.88 -0.39 -50.64
N ARG A 388 12.10 -0.10 -51.68
CA ARG A 388 10.99 -0.96 -52.12
C ARG A 388 11.53 -2.27 -52.65
N ASP A 389 10.99 -3.39 -52.17
CA ASP A 389 11.42 -4.72 -52.57
C ASP A 389 10.63 -5.21 -53.79
N GLY A 390 10.93 -4.64 -54.97
CA GLY A 390 10.42 -5.09 -56.27
C GLY A 390 8.94 -5.51 -56.31
N THR A 391 8.71 -6.80 -56.54
CA THR A 391 7.37 -7.43 -56.60
C THR A 391 6.69 -7.50 -55.24
N ASN A 392 7.43 -7.74 -54.16
CA ASN A 392 6.91 -7.81 -52.79
C ASN A 392 6.26 -6.48 -52.37
N TRP A 393 6.80 -5.34 -52.82
CA TRP A 393 6.17 -4.04 -52.62
C TRP A 393 4.77 -3.97 -53.26
N LEU A 394 4.61 -4.48 -54.48
CA LEU A 394 3.33 -4.46 -55.18
C LEU A 394 2.30 -5.34 -54.49
N GLU A 395 2.70 -6.54 -54.06
CA GLU A 395 1.82 -7.49 -53.35
C GLU A 395 1.39 -6.97 -51.98
N PHE A 396 2.33 -6.38 -51.22
CA PHE A 396 2.08 -5.95 -49.85
C PHE A 396 1.70 -4.48 -49.72
N ARG A 397 1.58 -3.73 -50.83
CA ARG A 397 1.23 -2.30 -50.82
C ARG A 397 -0.05 -2.04 -50.01
N GLY A 398 -1.06 -2.90 -50.11
CA GLY A 398 -2.32 -2.75 -49.38
C GLY A 398 -2.19 -2.81 -47.86
N ARG A 399 -1.07 -3.34 -47.33
CA ARG A 399 -0.75 -3.30 -45.90
C ARG A 399 -0.29 -1.90 -45.45
N MET A 400 0.37 -1.17 -46.34
CA MET A 400 0.91 0.18 -46.10
C MET A 400 -0.09 1.28 -46.44
N VAL A 401 -0.74 1.18 -47.61
CA VAL A 401 -1.61 2.22 -48.19
C VAL A 401 -3.05 1.72 -48.25
N ALA A 402 -3.95 2.47 -47.63
CA ALA A 402 -5.39 2.21 -47.65
C ALA A 402 -6.02 2.74 -48.96
N SER A 403 -7.29 2.40 -49.20
CA SER A 403 -8.02 2.77 -50.43
C SER A 403 -8.18 4.27 -50.64
N ASP A 404 -8.07 5.06 -49.57
CA ASP A 404 -8.12 6.53 -49.56
C ASP A 404 -6.75 7.19 -49.81
N GLU A 405 -5.74 6.42 -50.24
CA GLU A 405 -4.34 6.86 -50.41
C GLU A 405 -3.73 7.45 -49.12
N ARG A 406 -4.29 7.13 -47.95
CA ARG A 406 -3.69 7.38 -46.64
C ARG A 406 -2.96 6.12 -46.15
N MET A 407 -2.10 6.30 -45.16
CA MET A 407 -1.39 5.19 -44.53
C MET A 407 -2.38 4.36 -43.69
N THR A 408 -2.31 3.03 -43.73
CA THR A 408 -3.21 2.20 -42.92
C THR A 408 -3.02 2.51 -41.42
N PRO A 409 -4.08 2.43 -40.58
CA PRO A 409 -3.95 2.71 -39.15
C PRO A 409 -2.89 1.84 -38.45
N LEU A 410 -2.78 0.57 -38.85
CA LEU A 410 -1.75 -0.35 -38.36
C LEU A 410 -0.35 0.12 -38.76
N ALA A 411 -0.13 0.45 -40.03
CA ALA A 411 1.17 0.94 -40.48
C ALA A 411 1.52 2.24 -39.74
N LEU A 412 0.60 3.21 -39.70
CA LEU A 412 0.85 4.51 -39.08
C LEU A 412 1.25 4.39 -37.61
N THR A 413 0.53 3.57 -36.84
CA THR A 413 0.83 3.33 -35.41
C THR A 413 2.18 2.63 -35.23
N CYS A 414 2.43 1.55 -35.96
CA CYS A 414 3.65 0.77 -35.84
C CYS A 414 4.89 1.56 -36.28
N PHE A 415 4.87 2.26 -37.43
CA PHE A 415 6.01 3.07 -37.87
C PHE A 415 6.29 4.27 -36.96
N SER A 416 5.24 4.91 -36.42
CA SER A 416 5.40 6.00 -35.45
C SER A 416 6.06 5.52 -34.15
N HIS A 417 5.66 4.35 -33.66
CA HIS A 417 6.26 3.73 -32.47
C HIS A 417 7.67 3.21 -32.75
N LEU A 418 7.90 2.58 -33.90
CA LEU A 418 9.20 2.08 -34.35
C LEU A 418 10.25 3.19 -34.33
N VAL A 419 9.94 4.32 -34.95
CA VAL A 419 10.87 5.47 -35.00
C VAL A 419 11.14 6.04 -33.60
N LEU A 420 10.14 6.06 -32.71
CA LEU A 420 10.36 6.42 -31.31
C LEU A 420 11.27 5.42 -30.58
N SER A 421 11.07 4.12 -30.79
CA SER A 421 11.90 3.06 -30.22
C SER A 421 13.36 3.20 -30.66
N LEU A 422 13.60 3.27 -31.97
CA LEU A 422 14.94 3.38 -32.53
C LEU A 422 15.65 4.66 -32.07
N THR A 423 14.93 5.79 -31.95
CA THR A 423 15.51 7.02 -31.39
C THR A 423 15.85 6.89 -29.91
N GLN A 424 15.02 6.23 -29.09
CA GLN A 424 15.29 6.01 -27.68
C GLN A 424 16.43 5.01 -27.44
N LEU A 425 16.56 4.00 -28.30
CA LEU A 425 17.63 3.00 -28.29
C LEU A 425 18.95 3.47 -28.92
N ARG A 426 19.00 4.73 -29.41
CA ARG A 426 20.19 5.35 -30.04
C ARG A 426 20.59 4.74 -31.40
N CYS A 427 19.68 4.02 -32.06
CA CYS A 427 19.84 3.48 -33.41
C CYS A 427 19.63 4.56 -34.48
N LYS A 428 20.58 5.51 -34.57
CA LYS A 428 20.48 6.71 -35.43
C LYS A 428 20.48 6.36 -36.92
N ARG A 429 21.29 5.38 -37.33
CA ARG A 429 21.44 4.99 -38.75
C ARG A 429 20.11 4.44 -39.31
N GLU A 430 19.48 3.56 -38.54
CA GLU A 430 18.21 2.91 -38.84
C GLU A 430 17.06 3.91 -38.82
N THR A 431 17.02 4.79 -37.81
CA THR A 431 16.03 5.86 -37.72
C THR A 431 16.09 6.78 -38.95
N ASN A 432 17.30 7.18 -39.35
CA ASN A 432 17.51 8.03 -40.52
C ASN A 432 17.08 7.32 -41.81
N ALA A 433 17.36 6.02 -41.95
CA ALA A 433 16.92 5.23 -43.10
C ALA A 433 15.40 5.24 -43.27
N VAL A 434 14.66 4.99 -42.18
CA VAL A 434 13.18 5.00 -42.19
C VAL A 434 12.66 6.41 -42.51
N LEU A 435 13.14 7.44 -41.81
CA LEU A 435 12.68 8.82 -42.04
C LEU A 435 13.03 9.35 -43.44
N ALA A 436 14.17 8.95 -44.00
CA ALA A 436 14.58 9.32 -45.35
C ALA A 436 13.64 8.70 -46.39
N PHE A 437 13.34 7.40 -46.27
CA PHE A 437 12.40 6.72 -47.17
C PHE A 437 11.05 7.44 -47.26
N PHE A 438 10.39 7.66 -46.12
CA PHE A 438 9.09 8.35 -46.11
C PHE A 438 9.18 9.80 -46.61
N ARG A 439 10.31 10.48 -46.40
CA ARG A 439 10.54 11.82 -46.94
C ARG A 439 10.69 11.82 -48.46
N HIS A 440 11.41 10.85 -49.02
CA HIS A 440 11.60 10.70 -50.46
C HIS A 440 10.28 10.32 -51.14
N GLU A 441 9.54 9.39 -50.56
CA GLU A 441 8.23 8.96 -51.07
C GLU A 441 7.19 10.09 -51.02
N ALA A 442 7.21 10.92 -49.98
CA ALA A 442 6.34 12.10 -49.90
C ALA A 442 6.56 13.12 -51.04
N LYS A 443 7.73 13.11 -51.70
CA LYS A 443 8.01 14.02 -52.83
C LYS A 443 7.40 13.54 -54.16
N THR A 444 6.87 12.32 -54.24
CA THR A 444 6.33 11.71 -55.48
C THR A 444 4.94 12.23 -55.89
N GLY A 445 4.52 13.39 -55.36
CA GLY A 445 3.26 14.05 -55.71
C GLY A 445 2.02 13.39 -55.08
N LEU A 446 0.92 13.31 -55.84
CA LEU A 446 -0.37 12.76 -55.38
C LEU A 446 -0.24 11.32 -54.87
N ARG A 447 0.61 10.49 -55.48
CA ARG A 447 0.86 9.10 -55.06
C ARG A 447 1.65 8.97 -53.75
N GLY A 448 2.21 10.08 -53.25
CA GLY A 448 3.02 10.15 -52.03
C GLY A 448 2.27 10.65 -50.80
N GLN A 449 0.94 10.86 -50.87
CA GLN A 449 0.16 11.43 -49.76
C GLN A 449 0.22 10.56 -48.48
N TRP A 450 0.09 9.24 -48.60
CA TRP A 450 0.27 8.29 -47.49
C TRP A 450 1.64 8.46 -46.81
N ALA A 451 2.71 8.64 -47.59
CA ALA A 451 4.06 8.79 -47.07
C ALA A 451 4.23 10.13 -46.36
N ALA A 452 3.64 11.21 -46.89
CA ALA A 452 3.61 12.53 -46.25
C ALA A 452 2.83 12.52 -44.93
N HIS A 453 1.73 11.74 -44.85
CA HIS A 453 0.97 11.53 -43.62
C HIS A 453 1.80 10.79 -42.56
N GLY A 454 2.36 9.63 -42.92
CA GLY A 454 3.24 8.87 -42.03
C GLY A 454 4.45 9.67 -41.55
N TRP A 455 5.11 10.39 -42.45
CA TRP A 455 6.27 11.21 -42.13
C TRP A 455 5.97 12.34 -41.14
N ARG A 456 4.83 13.04 -41.31
CA ARG A 456 4.39 14.08 -40.36
C ARG A 456 4.17 13.48 -38.97
N ARG A 457 3.53 12.31 -38.89
CA ARG A 457 3.27 11.62 -37.62
C ARG A 457 4.56 11.19 -36.93
N MET A 458 5.47 10.52 -37.64
CA MET A 458 6.77 10.11 -37.12
C MET A 458 7.58 11.30 -36.60
N ARG A 459 7.65 12.39 -37.36
CA ARG A 459 8.32 13.63 -36.91
C ARG A 459 7.69 14.23 -35.67
N HIS A 460 6.36 14.24 -35.58
CA HIS A 460 5.66 14.75 -34.40
C HIS A 460 6.03 13.97 -33.14
N VAL A 461 6.08 12.64 -33.23
CA VAL A 461 6.46 11.77 -32.09
C VAL A 461 7.90 12.02 -31.65
N ILE A 462 8.85 12.14 -32.58
CA ILE A 462 10.25 12.47 -32.27
C ILE A 462 10.36 13.85 -31.60
N LYS A 463 9.74 14.89 -32.19
CA LYS A 463 9.79 16.26 -31.64
C LYS A 463 9.23 16.32 -30.22
N ARG A 464 8.15 15.59 -29.95
CA ARG A 464 7.57 15.49 -28.60
C ARG A 464 8.57 14.88 -27.62
N TYR A 465 9.28 13.83 -28.02
CA TYR A 465 10.32 13.20 -27.20
C TYR A 465 11.53 14.13 -26.98
N GLU A 466 12.05 14.78 -28.02
CA GLU A 466 13.18 15.72 -27.91
C GLU A 466 12.86 16.91 -26.98
N SER A 467 11.64 17.45 -27.10
CA SER A 467 11.16 18.54 -26.22
C SER A 467 11.13 18.12 -24.74
N LEU A 468 10.76 16.86 -24.46
CA LEU A 468 10.77 16.30 -23.11
C LEU A 468 12.19 16.12 -22.56
N GLN A 469 13.13 15.70 -23.39
CA GLN A 469 14.53 15.55 -22.98
C GLN A 469 15.17 16.90 -22.63
N GLN A 470 14.93 17.93 -23.45
CA GLN A 470 15.44 19.28 -23.19
C GLN A 470 14.92 19.84 -21.86
N GLN A 471 13.66 19.60 -21.54
CA GLN A 471 13.07 20.02 -20.26
C GLN A 471 13.62 19.27 -19.05
N GLN A 472 13.91 17.98 -19.17
CA GLN A 472 14.57 17.23 -18.09
C GLN A 472 15.98 17.76 -17.82
N GLN A 473 16.73 18.11 -18.87
CA GLN A 473 18.04 18.71 -18.73
C GLN A 473 17.97 20.11 -18.10
N SER A 474 16.97 20.93 -18.44
CA SER A 474 16.77 22.24 -17.78
C SER A 474 16.36 22.11 -16.31
N ASP A 475 15.45 21.19 -15.98
CA ASP A 475 15.04 20.95 -14.59
C ASP A 475 16.20 20.44 -13.73
N GLN A 476 17.08 19.62 -14.32
CA GLN A 476 18.27 19.13 -13.63
C GLN A 476 19.30 20.24 -13.44
N LYS A 477 19.52 21.12 -14.42
CA LYS A 477 20.35 22.32 -14.26
C LYS A 477 19.80 23.26 -13.17
N CYS A 478 18.49 23.55 -13.18
CA CYS A 478 17.84 24.38 -12.16
C CYS A 478 17.93 23.79 -10.74
N LYS A 479 17.85 22.46 -10.60
CA LYS A 479 18.02 21.78 -9.29
C LYS A 479 19.45 21.84 -8.78
N VAL A 480 20.43 21.80 -9.68
CA VAL A 480 21.85 21.95 -9.32
C VAL A 480 22.10 23.38 -8.88
N GLU A 481 21.64 24.39 -9.62
CA GLU A 481 21.76 25.81 -9.22
C GLU A 481 21.08 26.12 -7.88
N LYS A 482 19.87 25.58 -7.63
CA LYS A 482 19.19 25.76 -6.34
C LYS A 482 19.89 25.06 -5.15
N ARG A 483 20.70 24.03 -5.41
CA ARG A 483 21.52 23.39 -4.36
C ARG A 483 22.81 24.16 -4.04
N PHE A 484 23.25 25.08 -4.90
CA PHE A 484 24.39 25.95 -4.65
C PHE A 484 24.00 27.30 -4.03
N LEU A 485 22.70 27.62 -3.96
CA LEU A 485 22.16 28.85 -3.39
C LEU A 485 21.56 28.69 -1.97
N VAL A 486 21.67 27.50 -1.37
CA VAL A 486 21.32 27.19 0.04
C VAL A 486 22.56 26.67 0.72
#